data_AF-A0A2D6PP62-F1
#
_entry.id   AF-A0A2D6PP62-F1
#
_cell.length_a   1.000
_cell.length_b   1.000
_cell.length_c   1.000
_cell.angle_alpha   90.00
_cell.angle_beta   90.00
_cell.angle_gamma   90.00
#
_symmetry.space_group_name_H-M   'P 1'
#
loop_
_entity.id
_entity.type
_entity.pdbx_description
1 polymer ?
#
loop_
_entity_poly.entity_id
_entity_poly.type
_entity_poly.pdbx_seq_one_letter_code
_entity_poly.pdbx_strand_id
1 'polypeptide(L)'
;MRNFLLGLILTLAVAASLIVIIDRFQAGGDPRDVENLSQRLAQVEAVLAGPKTTPEPDGKTDGVLDPNPGVQLPPGTATLSEVVTLLEEIEGMLLDSEKSLRRDLRGIYEKLLLRMEELESSGVGPAAGTADPATREALYGKLTELGVKVTPGEMIEVQGEILEPTRAIELIAVAPGGRAHESLLLVRATPSAMKIGLEDIGLVETDADPHTGKYPQEAKGAYIYVMWDGLKKPRRVEDLILNRATNDTMKRAPFMFTASRFYTDTRTWERHFAADVYKNVISLTWNWSVESIVACPLEEAQNENIWAPCADTCAKPGTKVRVFIRKEPNELWDKIG
;
A
#
# COMPACT_ATOMS: atom_id res chain seq x y z
N MET A 1 6.22 -37.18 -27.04
CA MET A 1 6.39 -36.36 -25.80
C MET A 1 7.09 -35.04 -26.06
N ARG A 2 8.28 -35.00 -26.68
CA ARG A 2 9.02 -33.73 -26.96
C ARG A 2 8.23 -32.70 -27.78
N ASN A 3 7.55 -33.13 -28.85
CA ASN A 3 6.76 -32.23 -29.71
C ASN A 3 5.47 -31.74 -29.03
N PHE A 4 4.94 -32.51 -28.07
CA PHE A 4 3.77 -32.11 -27.28
C PHE A 4 4.15 -31.04 -26.24
N LEU A 5 5.30 -31.22 -25.58
CA LEU A 5 5.82 -30.26 -24.61
C LEU A 5 6.18 -28.92 -25.28
N LEU A 6 6.80 -28.97 -26.46
CA LEU A 6 7.07 -27.76 -27.26
C LEU A 6 5.78 -27.04 -27.68
N GLY A 7 4.77 -27.79 -28.15
CA GLY A 7 3.47 -27.21 -28.51
C GLY A 7 2.75 -26.55 -27.33
N LEU A 8 2.82 -27.15 -26.14
CA LEU A 8 2.23 -26.60 -24.92
C LEU A 8 2.93 -25.31 -24.48
N ILE A 9 4.27 -25.30 -24.46
CA ILE A 9 5.07 -24.12 -24.09
C ILE A 9 4.78 -22.96 -25.05
N LEU A 10 4.71 -23.25 -26.35
CA LEU A 10 4.41 -22.25 -27.37
C LEU A 10 2.97 -21.70 -27.25
N THR A 11 2.00 -22.57 -26.97
CA THR A 11 0.60 -22.16 -26.77
C THR A 11 0.47 -21.22 -25.56
N LEU A 12 1.18 -21.52 -24.47
CA LEU A 12 1.19 -20.67 -23.28
C LEU A 12 1.89 -19.33 -23.51
N ALA A 13 3.00 -19.32 -24.27
CA ALA A 13 3.70 -18.09 -24.65
C ALA A 13 2.83 -17.19 -25.56
N VAL A 14 2.13 -17.77 -26.53
CA VAL A 14 1.21 -17.05 -27.43
C VAL A 14 0.01 -16.49 -26.64
N ALA A 15 -0.56 -17.27 -25.72
CA ALA A 15 -1.66 -16.81 -24.87
C ALA A 15 -1.25 -15.64 -23.96
N ALA A 16 -0.05 -15.70 -23.37
CA ALA A 16 0.48 -14.60 -22.55
C ALA A 16 0.73 -13.33 -23.37
N SER A 17 1.30 -13.46 -24.58
CA SER A 17 1.50 -12.34 -25.50
C SER A 17 0.18 -11.72 -25.97
N LEU A 18 -0.85 -12.52 -26.25
CA LEU A 18 -2.18 -12.04 -26.63
C LEU A 18 -2.85 -11.24 -25.51
N ILE A 19 -2.67 -11.63 -24.26
CA ILE A 19 -3.20 -10.88 -23.10
C ILE A 19 -2.53 -9.50 -23.02
N VAL A 20 -1.21 -9.41 -23.18
CA VAL A 20 -0.46 -8.14 -23.18
C VAL A 20 -0.85 -7.23 -24.36
N ILE A 21 -1.10 -7.82 -25.54
CA ILE A 21 -1.54 -7.09 -26.74
C ILE A 21 -2.96 -6.54 -26.57
N ILE A 22 -3.89 -7.32 -26.02
CA ILE A 22 -5.28 -6.90 -25.77
C ILE A 22 -5.31 -5.75 -24.76
N ASP A 23 -4.48 -5.81 -23.72
CA ASP A 23 -4.37 -4.76 -22.70
C ASP A 23 -3.79 -3.46 -23.29
N ARG A 24 -2.78 -3.57 -24.18
CA ARG A 24 -2.25 -2.42 -24.95
C ARG A 24 -3.27 -1.81 -25.91
N PHE A 25 -4.13 -2.63 -26.53
CA PHE A 25 -5.18 -2.17 -27.45
C PHE A 25 -6.27 -1.37 -26.73
N GLN A 26 -6.61 -1.75 -25.51
CA GLN A 26 -7.61 -1.05 -24.69
C GLN A 26 -7.07 0.26 -24.09
N ALA A 27 -5.75 0.40 -23.96
CA ALA A 27 -5.09 1.58 -23.40
C ALA A 27 -4.59 2.62 -24.45
N GLY A 28 -4.81 2.40 -25.74
CA GLY A 28 -4.44 3.36 -26.80
C GLY A 28 -2.95 3.36 -27.19
N GLY A 29 -2.26 2.21 -27.11
CA GLY A 29 -0.87 2.08 -27.54
C GLY A 29 -0.63 2.33 -29.05
N ASP A 30 0.60 2.68 -29.43
CA ASP A 30 0.98 2.97 -30.83
C ASP A 30 0.73 1.73 -31.72
N PRO A 31 -0.13 1.84 -32.76
CA PRO A 31 -0.49 0.71 -33.62
C PRO A 31 0.69 0.09 -34.37
N ARG A 32 1.81 0.82 -34.54
CA ARG A 32 3.02 0.34 -35.23
C ARG A 32 3.78 -0.72 -34.45
N ASP A 33 3.72 -0.70 -33.12
CA ASP A 33 4.33 -1.73 -32.27
C ASP A 33 3.58 -3.07 -32.41
N VAL A 34 2.25 -3.00 -32.52
CA VAL A 34 1.39 -4.19 -32.63
C VAL A 34 1.52 -4.84 -34.01
N GLU A 35 1.64 -4.03 -35.07
CA GLU A 35 1.87 -4.52 -36.42
C GLU A 35 3.23 -5.25 -36.53
N ASN A 36 4.30 -4.69 -35.96
CA ASN A 36 5.61 -5.34 -35.92
C ASN A 36 5.58 -6.67 -35.13
N LEU A 37 4.93 -6.70 -33.96
CA LEU A 37 4.85 -7.91 -33.15
C LEU A 37 4.02 -9.01 -33.85
N SER A 38 2.91 -8.62 -34.48
CA SER A 38 2.06 -9.52 -35.27
C SER A 38 2.80 -10.11 -36.48
N GLN A 39 3.56 -9.28 -37.20
CA GLN A 39 4.40 -9.75 -38.32
C GLN A 39 5.49 -10.72 -37.87
N ARG A 40 6.13 -10.48 -36.72
CA ARG A 40 7.15 -11.38 -36.15
C ARG A 40 6.53 -12.70 -35.64
N LEU A 41 5.35 -12.65 -35.03
CA LEU A 41 4.61 -13.85 -34.62
C LEU A 41 4.25 -14.71 -35.85
N ALA A 42 3.77 -14.07 -36.92
CA ALA A 42 3.45 -14.75 -38.18
C ALA A 42 4.69 -15.38 -38.85
N GLN A 43 5.87 -14.77 -38.72
CA GLN A 43 7.13 -15.36 -39.18
C GLN A 43 7.51 -16.61 -38.38
N VAL A 44 7.34 -16.59 -37.06
CA VAL A 44 7.56 -17.77 -36.19
C VAL A 44 6.59 -18.89 -36.55
N GLU A 45 5.31 -18.58 -36.75
CA GLU A 45 4.30 -19.56 -37.19
C GLU A 45 4.64 -20.17 -38.57
N ALA A 46 5.10 -19.35 -39.52
CA ALA A 46 5.50 -19.82 -40.85
C ALA A 46 6.72 -20.75 -40.78
N VAL A 47 7.70 -20.46 -39.93
CA VAL A 47 8.86 -21.33 -39.69
C VAL A 47 8.45 -22.66 -39.08
N LEU A 48 7.54 -22.63 -38.09
CA LEU A 48 7.08 -23.83 -37.38
C LEU A 48 6.14 -24.71 -38.22
N ALA A 49 5.38 -24.12 -39.15
CA ALA A 49 4.53 -24.86 -40.07
C ALA A 49 5.33 -25.76 -41.03
N GLY A 50 6.64 -25.49 -41.19
CA GLY A 50 7.50 -26.18 -42.14
C GLY A 50 7.10 -25.90 -43.60
N PRO A 51 7.88 -26.39 -44.58
CA PRO A 51 7.51 -26.28 -45.97
C PRO A 51 6.19 -27.03 -46.19
N LYS A 52 5.15 -26.32 -46.67
CA LYS A 52 3.94 -26.96 -47.17
C LYS A 52 4.35 -27.90 -48.30
N THR A 53 4.31 -29.21 -48.06
CA THR A 53 4.48 -30.19 -49.12
C THR A 53 3.29 -30.03 -50.06
N THR A 54 3.52 -29.38 -51.19
CA THR A 54 2.55 -29.40 -52.29
C THR A 54 2.33 -30.87 -52.63
N PRO A 55 1.08 -31.38 -52.66
CA PRO A 55 0.84 -32.77 -53.01
C PRO A 55 1.47 -33.05 -54.37
N GLU A 56 2.29 -34.10 -54.43
CA GLU A 56 2.90 -34.55 -55.68
C GLU A 56 1.80 -34.75 -56.73
N PRO A 57 1.99 -34.24 -57.96
CA PRO A 57 1.06 -34.57 -59.03
C PRO A 57 1.14 -36.07 -59.30
N ASP A 58 0.00 -36.75 -59.19
CA ASP A 58 -0.18 -38.16 -59.59
C ASP A 58 0.22 -38.32 -61.07
N GLY A 59 1.45 -38.78 -61.31
CA GLY A 59 2.01 -38.93 -62.63
C GLY A 59 2.98 -40.10 -62.65
N LYS A 60 2.47 -41.29 -62.96
CA LYS A 60 3.27 -42.47 -63.33
C LYS A 60 4.22 -42.11 -64.46
N THR A 61 5.52 -42.22 -64.22
CA THR A 61 6.51 -42.48 -65.28
C THR A 61 7.51 -43.50 -64.77
N ASP A 62 7.44 -44.68 -65.38
CA ASP A 62 8.50 -45.69 -65.37
C ASP A 62 9.76 -45.09 -66.01
N GLY A 63 10.92 -45.22 -65.36
CA GLY A 63 12.18 -44.99 -66.06
C GLY A 63 13.39 -44.57 -65.21
N VAL A 64 14.24 -45.57 -64.93
CA VAL A 64 15.71 -45.49 -64.84
C VAL A 64 16.32 -44.75 -63.63
N LEU A 65 16.98 -45.56 -62.80
CA LEU A 65 17.86 -45.16 -61.71
C LEU A 65 19.15 -44.52 -62.25
N ASP A 66 19.39 -43.27 -61.89
CA ASP A 66 20.70 -42.61 -61.99
C ASP A 66 21.19 -42.26 -60.57
N PRO A 67 22.26 -42.87 -60.04
CA PRO A 67 22.79 -42.54 -58.73
C PRO A 67 23.95 -41.56 -58.88
N ASN A 68 23.72 -40.26 -58.66
CA ASN A 68 24.81 -39.32 -58.47
C ASN A 68 24.43 -38.16 -57.53
N PRO A 69 25.40 -37.43 -56.95
CA PRO A 69 25.50 -37.22 -55.52
C PRO A 69 25.43 -35.73 -55.20
N GLY A 70 24.52 -35.34 -54.32
CA GLY A 70 24.43 -33.95 -53.92
C GLY A 70 23.01 -33.60 -53.59
N VAL A 71 22.53 -34.12 -52.45
CA VAL A 71 21.36 -33.57 -51.80
C VAL A 71 21.74 -32.16 -51.33
N GLN A 72 21.56 -31.17 -52.20
CA GLN A 72 21.39 -29.80 -51.76
C GLN A 72 20.07 -29.76 -51.01
N LEU A 73 20.15 -29.62 -49.69
CA LEU A 73 19.00 -29.34 -48.84
C LEU A 73 18.25 -28.13 -49.42
N PRO A 74 16.91 -28.18 -49.55
CA PRO A 74 16.15 -27.07 -50.09
C PRO A 74 16.37 -25.81 -49.23
N PRO A 75 16.57 -24.63 -49.85
CA PRO A 75 16.64 -23.39 -49.11
C PRO A 75 15.27 -23.15 -48.47
N GLY A 76 15.20 -23.20 -47.13
CA GLY A 76 13.96 -22.90 -46.42
C GLY A 76 13.71 -23.65 -45.12
N THR A 77 14.61 -24.52 -44.63
CA THR A 77 14.51 -24.98 -43.24
C THR A 77 15.15 -23.94 -42.35
N ALA A 78 14.36 -22.97 -41.91
CA ALA A 78 14.77 -22.10 -40.83
C ALA A 78 15.24 -22.97 -39.66
N THR A 79 16.49 -22.75 -39.26
CA THR A 79 17.14 -23.59 -38.27
C THR A 79 16.52 -23.37 -36.90
N LEU A 80 16.60 -24.34 -35.99
CA LEU A 80 16.22 -24.16 -34.57
C LEU A 80 16.90 -22.91 -33.95
N SER A 81 18.08 -22.56 -34.46
CA SER A 81 18.80 -21.33 -34.09
C SER A 81 18.04 -20.06 -34.48
N GLU A 82 17.41 -20.00 -35.65
CA GLU A 82 16.62 -18.84 -36.09
C GLU A 82 15.36 -18.66 -35.26
N VAL A 83 14.72 -19.76 -34.85
CA VAL A 83 13.56 -19.72 -33.93
C VAL A 83 13.97 -19.18 -32.57
N VAL A 84 15.12 -19.60 -32.03
CA VAL A 84 15.63 -19.10 -30.75
C VAL A 84 15.93 -17.60 -30.83
N THR A 85 16.61 -17.15 -31.89
CA THR A 85 16.88 -15.72 -32.11
C THR A 85 15.60 -14.89 -32.21
N LEU A 86 14.58 -15.37 -32.92
CA LEU A 86 13.29 -14.66 -32.99
C LEU A 86 12.58 -14.59 -31.64
N LEU A 87 12.69 -15.62 -30.80
CA LEU A 87 12.12 -15.61 -29.44
C LEU A 87 12.85 -14.62 -28.52
N GLU A 88 14.18 -14.54 -28.60
CA GLU A 88 14.98 -13.56 -27.86
C GLU A 88 14.64 -12.11 -28.30
N GLU A 89 14.42 -11.88 -29.60
CA GLU A 89 13.97 -10.58 -30.12
C GLU A 89 12.58 -10.19 -29.58
N ILE A 90 11.63 -11.14 -29.57
CA ILE A 90 10.28 -10.92 -29.03
C ILE A 90 10.34 -10.64 -27.52
N GLU A 91 11.15 -11.38 -26.76
CA GLU A 91 11.35 -11.15 -25.33
C GLU A 91 11.92 -9.74 -25.07
N GLY A 92 12.92 -9.32 -25.85
CA GLY A 92 13.46 -7.96 -25.80
C GLY A 92 12.41 -6.88 -26.06
N MET A 93 11.58 -7.06 -27.09
CA MET A 93 10.48 -6.14 -27.40
C MET A 93 9.42 -6.09 -26.28
N LEU A 94 9.10 -7.22 -25.64
CA LEU A 94 8.17 -7.26 -24.50
C LEU A 94 8.73 -6.53 -23.28
N LEU A 95 10.02 -6.72 -22.96
CA LEU A 95 10.68 -6.01 -21.86
C LEU A 95 10.76 -4.51 -22.10
N ASP A 96 11.03 -4.08 -23.32
CA ASP A 96 11.07 -2.65 -23.67
C ASP A 96 9.67 -2.03 -23.72
N SER A 97 8.67 -2.81 -24.16
CA SER A 97 7.26 -2.47 -24.08
C SER A 97 6.79 -2.25 -22.63
N GLU A 98 7.19 -3.14 -21.71
CA GLU A 98 6.91 -3.04 -20.29
C GLU A 98 7.58 -1.81 -19.67
N LYS A 99 8.86 -1.57 -20.01
CA LYS A 99 9.58 -0.36 -19.57
C LYS A 99 8.93 0.92 -20.11
N SER A 100 8.46 0.92 -21.36
CA SER A 100 7.74 2.06 -21.93
C SER A 100 6.41 2.28 -21.22
N LEU A 101 5.62 1.24 -21.01
CA LEU A 101 4.35 1.32 -20.28
C LEU A 101 4.56 1.84 -18.85
N ARG A 102 5.61 1.37 -18.16
CA ARG A 102 6.01 1.88 -16.83
C ARG A 102 6.39 3.36 -16.88
N ARG A 103 7.04 3.83 -17.96
CA ARG A 103 7.38 5.24 -18.15
C ARG A 103 6.15 6.09 -18.44
N ASP A 104 5.24 5.61 -19.26
CA ASP A 104 4.01 6.32 -19.65
C ASP A 104 3.02 6.40 -18.49
N LEU A 105 2.82 5.30 -17.75
CA LEU A 105 2.03 5.29 -16.52
C LEU A 105 2.62 6.22 -15.46
N ARG A 106 3.95 6.23 -15.30
CA ARG A 106 4.63 7.18 -14.42
C ARG A 106 4.38 8.62 -14.86
N GLY A 107 4.44 8.91 -16.16
CA GLY A 107 4.16 10.25 -16.69
C GLY A 107 2.70 10.69 -16.50
N ILE A 108 1.73 9.77 -16.64
CA ILE A 108 0.31 10.04 -16.37
C ILE A 108 0.10 10.28 -14.87
N TYR A 109 0.71 9.47 -14.02
CA TYR A 109 0.65 9.60 -12.57
C TYR A 109 1.26 10.93 -12.08
N GLU A 110 2.44 11.31 -12.60
CA GLU A 110 3.07 12.59 -12.30
C GLU A 110 2.20 13.78 -12.74
N LYS A 111 1.52 13.70 -13.89
CA LYS A 111 0.56 14.72 -14.33
C LYS A 111 -0.68 14.80 -13.44
N LEU A 112 -1.20 13.66 -12.98
CA LEU A 112 -2.32 13.59 -12.04
C LEU A 112 -1.96 14.19 -10.69
N LEU A 113 -0.78 13.86 -10.15
CA LEU A 113 -0.26 14.45 -8.91
C LEU A 113 -0.11 15.97 -9.03
N LEU A 114 0.55 16.46 -10.10
CA LEU A 114 0.66 17.90 -10.36
C LEU A 114 -0.72 18.56 -10.44
N ARG A 115 -1.70 17.92 -11.07
CA ARG A 115 -3.06 18.47 -11.15
C ARG A 115 -3.76 18.51 -9.80
N MET A 116 -3.53 17.53 -8.94
CA MET A 116 -4.05 17.53 -7.56
C MET A 116 -3.40 18.65 -6.74
N GLU A 117 -2.08 18.82 -6.83
CA GLU A 117 -1.34 19.92 -6.17
C GLU A 117 -1.78 21.30 -6.69
N GLU A 118 -2.06 21.43 -7.99
CA GLU A 118 -2.65 22.66 -8.58
C GLU A 118 -4.05 22.94 -8.00
N LEU A 119 -4.89 21.92 -7.80
CA LEU A 119 -6.23 22.08 -7.23
C LEU A 119 -6.17 22.45 -5.74
N GLU A 120 -5.21 21.91 -5.01
CA GLU A 120 -4.94 22.26 -3.61
C GLU A 120 -4.39 23.69 -3.47
N SER A 121 -3.40 24.06 -4.29
CA SER A 121 -2.75 25.38 -4.26
C SER A 121 -3.61 26.51 -4.83
N SER A 122 -4.52 26.21 -5.78
CA SER A 122 -5.47 27.20 -6.31
C SER A 122 -6.60 27.57 -5.34
N GLY A 123 -6.64 26.97 -4.15
CA GLY A 123 -7.67 27.26 -3.16
C GLY A 123 -9.07 26.82 -3.59
N VAL A 124 -9.16 25.94 -4.60
CA VAL A 124 -10.42 25.29 -5.05
C VAL A 124 -10.73 24.06 -4.19
N GLY A 125 -9.98 23.83 -3.12
CA GLY A 125 -10.48 23.06 -1.98
C GLY A 125 -11.67 23.80 -1.36
N PRO A 126 -12.72 23.11 -0.87
CA PRO A 126 -13.80 23.77 -0.16
C PRO A 126 -13.18 24.63 0.93
N ALA A 127 -13.38 25.95 0.86
CA ALA A 127 -12.87 26.87 1.85
C ALA A 127 -13.24 26.31 3.23
N ALA A 128 -12.26 26.16 4.13
CA ALA A 128 -12.47 25.63 5.48
C ALA A 128 -13.52 26.40 6.30
N GLY A 129 -14.03 27.53 5.77
CA GLY A 129 -15.23 28.20 6.23
C GLY A 129 -16.45 27.81 5.40
N THR A 130 -17.42 27.17 6.04
CA THR A 130 -18.82 26.95 5.59
C THR A 130 -19.11 25.70 4.74
N ALA A 131 -18.57 24.54 5.12
CA ALA A 131 -19.29 23.30 4.80
C ALA A 131 -20.73 23.40 5.35
N ASP A 132 -21.71 23.18 4.48
CA ASP A 132 -23.14 23.17 4.82
C ASP A 132 -23.38 22.28 6.06
N PRO A 133 -24.11 22.74 7.09
CA PRO A 133 -24.39 21.95 8.30
C PRO A 133 -24.87 20.53 8.02
N ALA A 134 -25.71 20.32 6.98
CA ALA A 134 -26.19 18.99 6.63
C ALA A 134 -25.06 18.07 6.11
N THR A 135 -24.08 18.63 5.39
CA THR A 135 -22.89 17.89 4.95
C THR A 135 -22.02 17.49 6.13
N ARG A 136 -21.83 18.38 7.12
CA ARG A 136 -21.09 18.05 8.36
C ARG A 136 -21.80 16.97 9.18
N GLU A 137 -23.13 17.05 9.31
CA GLU A 137 -23.92 16.05 10.01
C GLU A 137 -23.80 14.67 9.32
N ALA A 138 -23.91 14.62 7.99
CA ALA A 138 -23.72 13.39 7.23
C ALA A 138 -22.30 12.81 7.40
N LEU A 139 -21.27 13.67 7.41
CA LEU A 139 -19.90 13.25 7.69
C LEU A 139 -19.78 12.63 9.08
N TYR A 140 -20.31 13.27 10.12
CA TYR A 140 -20.24 12.75 11.50
C TYR A 140 -21.04 11.47 11.69
N GLY A 141 -22.18 11.34 11.00
CA GLY A 141 -22.91 10.08 10.90
C GLY A 141 -22.00 8.97 10.34
N LYS A 142 -21.30 9.26 9.23
CA LYS A 142 -20.40 8.29 8.60
C LYS A 142 -19.18 7.95 9.45
N LEU A 143 -18.55 8.93 10.10
CA LEU A 143 -17.44 8.68 11.02
C LEU A 143 -17.90 7.81 12.20
N THR A 144 -19.11 8.03 12.71
CA THR A 144 -19.68 7.22 13.80
C THR A 144 -19.88 5.76 13.36
N GLU A 145 -20.40 5.51 12.16
CA GLU A 145 -20.49 4.16 11.59
C GLU A 145 -19.12 3.47 11.50
N LEU A 146 -18.06 4.26 11.25
CA LEU A 146 -16.68 3.79 11.17
C LEU A 146 -15.96 3.77 12.53
N GLY A 147 -16.70 3.95 13.63
CA GLY A 147 -16.21 3.81 15.00
C GLY A 147 -15.58 5.07 15.60
N VAL A 148 -15.74 6.24 14.97
CA VAL A 148 -15.16 7.51 15.41
C VAL A 148 -16.27 8.52 15.69
N LYS A 149 -16.44 8.90 16.96
CA LYS A 149 -17.34 9.98 17.35
C LYS A 149 -16.55 11.27 17.47
N VAL A 150 -16.97 12.31 16.77
CA VAL A 150 -16.30 13.62 16.77
C VAL A 150 -17.10 14.63 17.57
N THR A 151 -16.43 15.33 18.49
CA THR A 151 -16.93 16.56 19.12
C THR A 151 -16.17 17.72 18.48
N PRO A 152 -16.82 18.49 17.58
CA PRO A 152 -16.12 19.43 16.68
C PRO A 152 -15.25 20.43 17.43
N GLY A 153 -14.00 20.59 17.00
CA GLY A 153 -13.04 21.50 17.62
C GLY A 153 -12.55 21.11 19.02
N GLU A 154 -13.02 19.98 19.58
CA GLU A 154 -12.63 19.55 20.93
C GLU A 154 -11.88 18.21 20.92
N MET A 155 -12.53 17.14 20.48
CA MET A 155 -12.00 15.78 20.65
C MET A 155 -12.65 14.75 19.73
N ILE A 156 -11.95 13.64 19.52
CA ILE A 156 -12.57 12.41 19.03
C ILE A 156 -12.65 11.36 20.15
N GLU A 157 -13.66 10.50 20.08
CA GLU A 157 -13.90 9.37 20.98
C GLU A 157 -13.99 8.09 20.16
N VAL A 158 -13.23 7.06 20.57
CA VAL A 158 -13.29 5.71 19.99
C VAL A 158 -13.44 4.66 21.09
N GLN A 159 -14.17 3.59 20.80
CA GLN A 159 -14.30 2.45 21.72
C GLN A 159 -13.10 1.51 21.58
N GLY A 160 -12.73 0.80 22.64
CA GLY A 160 -11.64 -0.17 22.58
C GLY A 160 -11.61 -1.13 23.77
N GLU A 161 -10.48 -1.82 23.90
CA GLU A 161 -10.17 -2.69 25.03
C GLU A 161 -8.68 -2.70 25.35
N ILE A 162 -8.33 -2.91 26.62
CA ILE A 162 -6.95 -3.16 27.05
C ILE A 162 -6.52 -4.55 26.57
N LEU A 163 -5.33 -4.64 25.99
CA LEU A 163 -4.72 -5.88 25.55
C LEU A 163 -3.69 -6.38 26.58
N GLU A 164 -3.35 -7.67 26.46
CA GLU A 164 -2.21 -8.28 27.16
C GLU A 164 -1.07 -8.45 26.15
N PRO A 165 -0.16 -7.46 26.02
CA PRO A 165 0.97 -7.61 25.12
C PRO A 165 1.90 -8.72 25.63
N THR A 166 2.32 -9.61 24.73
CA THR A 166 3.23 -10.72 25.04
C THR A 166 4.69 -10.35 24.82
N ARG A 167 4.96 -9.13 24.34
CA ARG A 167 6.28 -8.56 24.05
C ARG A 167 6.38 -7.13 24.58
N ALA A 168 7.50 -6.46 24.32
CA ALA A 168 7.60 -5.03 24.54
C ALA A 168 6.52 -4.30 23.71
N ILE A 169 6.02 -3.19 24.23
CA ILE A 169 5.01 -2.40 23.54
C ILE A 169 5.70 -1.55 22.47
N GLU A 170 5.30 -1.72 21.22
CA GLU A 170 5.68 -0.82 20.13
C GLU A 170 4.54 0.13 19.74
N LEU A 171 3.31 -0.26 20.05
CA LEU A 171 2.09 0.41 19.64
C LEU A 171 1.22 0.69 20.85
N ILE A 172 0.74 1.93 20.98
CA ILE A 172 -0.28 2.22 22.00
C ILE A 172 -1.62 1.65 21.55
N ALA A 173 -1.98 1.83 20.28
CA ALA A 173 -3.27 1.41 19.77
C ALA A 173 -3.20 0.86 18.35
N VAL A 174 -3.94 -0.22 18.12
CA VAL A 174 -4.18 -0.82 16.80
C VAL A 174 -5.67 -1.03 16.54
N ALA A 175 -6.05 -1.01 15.28
CA ALA A 175 -7.37 -1.43 14.82
C ALA A 175 -7.44 -2.98 14.69
N PRO A 176 -8.64 -3.57 14.51
CA PRO A 176 -8.78 -5.02 14.33
C PRO A 176 -7.93 -5.55 13.17
N GLY A 177 -7.16 -6.60 13.45
CA GLY A 177 -6.19 -7.19 12.50
C GLY A 177 -4.76 -6.66 12.64
N GLY A 178 -4.50 -5.66 13.49
CA GLY A 178 -3.16 -5.14 13.74
C GLY A 178 -2.30 -6.00 14.67
N ARG A 179 -1.13 -5.47 15.04
CA ARG A 179 -0.11 -6.13 15.89
C ARG A 179 -0.49 -6.15 17.38
N ALA A 180 -1.60 -6.82 17.71
CA ALA A 180 -2.14 -6.86 19.08
C ALA A 180 -1.14 -7.37 20.15
N HIS A 181 -0.22 -8.26 19.77
CA HIS A 181 0.77 -8.85 20.68
C HIS A 181 1.87 -7.88 21.16
N GLU A 182 1.99 -6.70 20.52
CA GLU A 182 2.91 -5.61 20.84
C GLU A 182 2.15 -4.29 21.09
N SER A 183 0.84 -4.38 21.36
CA SER A 183 -0.04 -3.23 21.51
C SER A 183 -0.69 -3.16 22.89
N LEU A 184 -0.90 -1.94 23.41
CA LEU A 184 -1.64 -1.74 24.66
C LEU A 184 -3.16 -1.78 24.47
N LEU A 185 -3.67 -1.23 23.37
CA LEU A 185 -5.08 -1.03 23.11
C LEU A 185 -5.49 -1.63 21.76
N LEU A 186 -6.65 -2.29 21.72
CA LEU A 186 -7.39 -2.55 20.49
C LEU A 186 -8.53 -1.54 20.38
N VAL A 187 -8.45 -0.63 19.41
CA VAL A 187 -9.49 0.37 19.14
C VAL A 187 -10.42 -0.09 18.02
N ARG A 188 -11.72 0.10 18.18
CA ARG A 188 -12.76 -0.30 17.22
C ARG A 188 -13.11 0.85 16.30
N ALA A 189 -12.12 1.28 15.52
CA ALA A 189 -12.26 2.37 14.57
C ALA A 189 -11.47 2.08 13.28
N THR A 190 -11.98 2.57 12.15
CA THR A 190 -11.23 2.57 10.90
C THR A 190 -10.15 3.66 10.97
N PRO A 191 -8.87 3.35 10.74
CA PRO A 191 -7.77 4.32 10.82
C PRO A 191 -7.99 5.57 9.95
N SER A 192 -8.41 5.44 8.69
CA SER A 192 -8.72 6.62 7.85
C SER A 192 -9.83 7.51 8.41
N ALA A 193 -10.84 6.93 9.06
CA ALA A 193 -11.88 7.71 9.76
C ALA A 193 -11.31 8.47 10.97
N MET A 194 -10.34 7.86 11.69
CA MET A 194 -9.66 8.55 12.79
C MET A 194 -8.84 9.73 12.28
N LYS A 195 -8.12 9.59 11.16
CA LYS A 195 -7.39 10.71 10.52
C LYS A 195 -8.32 11.89 10.25
N ILE A 196 -9.45 11.66 9.58
CA ILE A 196 -10.43 12.70 9.26
C ILE A 196 -10.97 13.36 10.54
N GLY A 197 -11.28 12.57 11.56
CA GLY A 197 -11.75 13.10 12.84
C GLY A 197 -10.70 13.96 13.56
N LEU A 198 -9.42 13.59 13.50
CA LEU A 198 -8.32 14.37 14.07
C LEU A 198 -8.12 15.70 13.34
N GLU A 199 -8.26 15.71 12.02
CA GLU A 199 -8.22 16.93 11.20
C GLU A 199 -9.39 17.86 11.53
N ASP A 200 -10.61 17.32 11.74
CA ASP A 200 -11.79 18.13 12.08
C ASP A 200 -11.70 18.80 13.45
N ILE A 201 -11.00 18.19 14.42
CA ILE A 201 -10.69 18.84 15.71
C ILE A 201 -9.47 19.78 15.62
N GLY A 202 -8.92 19.97 14.42
CA GLY A 202 -7.89 20.96 14.11
C GLY A 202 -6.47 20.53 14.43
N LEU A 203 -6.18 19.22 14.51
CA LEU A 203 -4.80 18.77 14.48
C LEU A 203 -4.21 19.01 13.09
N VAL A 204 -2.96 19.45 13.07
CA VAL A 204 -2.20 19.71 11.85
C VAL A 204 -1.12 18.65 11.75
N GLU A 205 -0.96 18.09 10.56
CA GLU A 205 0.08 17.10 10.31
C GLU A 205 1.44 17.69 10.68
N THR A 206 2.23 16.92 11.40
CA THR A 206 3.59 17.30 11.77
C THR A 206 4.49 16.88 10.62
N ASP A 207 5.21 17.83 10.03
CA ASP A 207 6.20 17.49 9.01
C ASP A 207 7.42 16.83 9.66
N ALA A 208 7.86 15.72 9.07
CA ALA A 208 9.16 15.14 9.35
C ALA A 208 10.26 15.94 8.64
N ASP A 209 11.43 16.09 9.28
CA ASP A 209 12.59 16.73 8.66
C ASP A 209 12.97 15.98 7.37
N PRO A 210 13.00 16.60 6.19
CA PRO A 210 13.14 15.87 4.93
C PRO A 210 14.48 15.14 4.76
N HIS A 211 15.50 15.45 5.57
CA HIS A 211 16.83 14.86 5.46
C HIS A 211 17.04 13.68 6.41
N THR A 212 16.43 13.75 7.59
CA THR A 212 16.58 12.78 8.67
C THR A 212 15.29 11.98 8.93
N GLY A 213 14.17 12.49 8.40
CA GLY A 213 12.79 12.32 8.84
C GLY A 213 12.57 12.30 10.33
N LYS A 214 13.35 13.14 11.01
CA LYS A 214 13.07 13.45 12.39
C LYS A 214 11.90 14.40 12.49
N TYR A 215 10.85 14.00 13.18
CA TYR A 215 9.85 14.94 13.66
C TYR A 215 10.43 15.82 14.78
N PRO A 216 10.04 17.10 14.86
CA PRO A 216 10.49 18.01 15.90
C PRO A 216 9.94 17.62 17.28
N GLN A 217 10.77 17.68 18.32
CA GLN A 217 10.36 17.38 19.70
C GLN A 217 9.31 18.37 20.24
N GLU A 218 9.26 19.59 19.69
CA GLU A 218 8.29 20.63 20.05
C GLU A 218 6.99 20.59 19.23
N ALA A 219 6.75 19.49 18.50
CA ALA A 219 5.52 19.34 17.74
C ALA A 219 4.29 19.50 18.64
N LYS A 220 3.37 20.39 18.24
CA LYS A 220 2.02 20.46 18.82
C LYS A 220 1.26 19.22 18.37
N GLY A 221 0.58 18.58 19.29
CA GLY A 221 0.17 17.20 19.08
C GLY A 221 -1.12 16.77 19.77
N ALA A 222 -1.43 15.50 19.58
CA ALA A 222 -2.54 14.79 20.16
C ALA A 222 -2.31 14.49 21.65
N TYR A 223 -3.34 14.75 22.45
CA TYR A 223 -3.41 14.43 23.86
C TYR A 223 -4.36 13.24 24.03
N ILE A 224 -3.81 12.08 24.43
CA ILE A 224 -4.52 10.80 24.43
C ILE A 224 -4.90 10.42 25.85
N TYR A 225 -6.19 10.14 26.02
CA TYR A 225 -6.77 9.76 27.30
C TYR A 225 -7.54 8.44 27.18
N VAL A 226 -7.57 7.66 28.25
CA VAL A 226 -8.30 6.41 28.35
C VAL A 226 -9.21 6.43 29.57
N MET A 227 -10.42 5.93 29.42
CA MET A 227 -11.43 5.82 30.47
C MET A 227 -12.09 4.44 30.44
N TRP A 228 -12.31 3.86 31.61
CA TRP A 228 -13.08 2.62 31.79
C TRP A 228 -13.94 2.70 33.04
N ASP A 229 -14.81 1.72 33.21
CA ASP A 229 -15.68 1.62 34.38
C ASP A 229 -14.85 1.46 35.66
N GLY A 230 -15.08 2.35 36.63
CA GLY A 230 -14.34 2.39 37.89
C GLY A 230 -13.29 3.51 37.96
N LEU A 231 -12.89 4.12 36.84
CA LEU A 231 -12.18 5.38 36.87
C LEU A 231 -13.13 6.54 37.15
N LYS A 232 -12.70 7.50 37.98
CA LYS A 232 -13.46 8.73 38.24
C LYS A 232 -13.29 9.77 37.14
N LYS A 233 -12.16 9.73 36.42
CA LYS A 233 -11.81 10.65 35.33
C LYS A 233 -10.91 9.95 34.31
N PRO A 234 -10.87 10.42 33.05
CA PRO A 234 -9.94 9.90 32.06
C PRO A 234 -8.48 10.05 32.53
N ARG A 235 -7.65 9.09 32.15
CA ARG A 235 -6.23 9.04 32.47
C ARG A 235 -5.39 9.22 31.21
N ARG A 236 -4.25 9.90 31.32
CA ARG A 236 -3.26 10.01 30.24
C ARG A 236 -2.75 8.62 29.85
N VAL A 237 -2.62 8.36 28.56
CA VAL A 237 -2.14 7.04 28.10
C VAL A 237 -0.71 6.77 28.55
N GLU A 238 0.11 7.83 28.69
CA GLU A 238 1.49 7.73 29.16
C GLU A 238 1.56 7.18 30.59
N ASP A 239 0.57 7.50 31.44
CA ASP A 239 0.53 6.97 32.81
C ASP A 239 0.25 5.46 32.82
N LEU A 240 -0.26 4.87 31.72
CA LEU A 240 -0.53 3.43 31.57
C LEU A 240 0.69 2.65 31.08
N ILE A 241 1.77 3.33 30.73
CA ILE A 241 2.96 2.76 30.08
C ILE A 241 4.13 2.91 31.04
N LEU A 242 4.82 1.80 31.31
CA LEU A 242 6.04 1.74 32.09
C LEU A 242 7.25 1.84 31.15
N ASN A 243 8.19 2.72 31.48
CA ASN A 243 9.54 2.69 30.94
C ASN A 243 10.39 1.74 31.80
N ARG A 244 10.72 0.56 31.27
CA ARG A 244 11.52 -0.46 31.96
C ARG A 244 12.97 -0.03 32.22
N ALA A 245 13.50 0.95 31.48
CA ALA A 245 14.86 1.44 31.70
C ALA A 245 14.96 2.31 32.96
N THR A 246 13.94 3.14 33.22
CA THR A 246 13.89 4.03 34.39
C THR A 246 13.05 3.47 35.53
N ASN A 247 12.20 2.48 35.24
CA ASN A 247 11.16 1.95 36.13
C ASN A 247 10.12 3.01 36.57
N ASP A 248 9.93 4.05 35.75
CA ASP A 248 8.91 5.07 35.92
C ASP A 248 7.86 4.98 34.82
N THR A 249 6.69 5.59 35.03
CA THR A 249 5.73 5.79 33.93
C THR A 249 6.31 6.64 32.82
N MET A 250 5.83 6.44 31.59
CA MET A 250 6.23 7.23 30.43
C MET A 250 6.05 8.73 30.71
N LYS A 251 7.03 9.54 30.30
CA LYS A 251 6.95 10.99 30.40
C LYS A 251 5.76 11.50 29.58
N ARG A 252 4.91 12.33 30.19
CA ARG A 252 3.79 12.95 29.48
C ARG A 252 4.29 13.92 28.40
N ALA A 253 3.73 13.82 27.20
CA ALA A 253 4.04 14.67 26.05
C ALA A 253 2.87 14.73 25.06
N PRO A 254 2.74 15.80 24.25
CA PRO A 254 1.84 15.79 23.10
C PRO A 254 2.34 14.80 22.04
N PHE A 255 1.48 13.93 21.51
CA PHE A 255 1.85 12.99 20.45
C PHE A 255 1.78 13.66 19.08
N MET A 256 2.72 13.36 18.18
CA MET A 256 2.75 13.96 16.85
C MET A 256 1.62 13.40 16.00
N PHE A 257 0.89 14.26 15.30
CA PHE A 257 -0.06 13.81 14.29
C PHE A 257 0.69 13.61 12.98
N THR A 258 0.98 12.36 12.65
CA THR A 258 1.77 11.99 11.47
C THR A 258 0.90 11.69 10.26
N ALA A 259 -0.43 11.69 10.43
CA ALA A 259 -1.44 11.41 9.41
C ALA A 259 -1.32 10.05 8.69
N SER A 260 -0.32 9.23 9.02
CA SER A 260 0.14 8.08 8.21
C SER A 260 0.49 8.52 6.77
N ARG A 261 0.77 7.57 5.89
CA ARG A 261 1.04 7.87 4.47
C ARG A 261 0.16 7.05 3.55
N PHE A 262 0.10 7.50 2.30
CA PHE A 262 -0.38 6.65 1.22
C PHE A 262 0.80 5.94 0.57
N TYR A 263 0.57 4.72 0.10
CA TYR A 263 1.51 4.02 -0.76
C TYR A 263 0.77 3.34 -1.90
N THR A 264 1.49 3.07 -2.98
CA THR A 264 0.98 2.30 -4.11
C THR A 264 1.48 0.87 -3.98
N ASP A 265 0.56 -0.11 -3.90
CA ASP A 265 0.94 -1.52 -3.94
C ASP A 265 1.49 -1.81 -5.35
N THR A 266 2.74 -2.29 -5.43
CA THR A 266 3.41 -2.51 -6.72
C THR A 266 2.88 -3.73 -7.48
N ARG A 267 2.07 -4.59 -6.85
CA ARG A 267 1.42 -5.74 -7.48
C ARG A 267 0.10 -5.37 -8.12
N THR A 268 -0.71 -4.56 -7.45
CA THR A 268 -2.07 -4.18 -7.91
C THR A 268 -2.13 -2.78 -8.50
N TRP A 269 -1.10 -1.96 -8.26
CA TRP A 269 -1.06 -0.53 -8.56
C TRP A 269 -2.15 0.29 -7.87
N GLU A 270 -2.78 -0.27 -6.84
CA GLU A 270 -3.78 0.43 -6.04
C GLU A 270 -3.12 1.32 -4.98
N ARG A 271 -3.71 2.49 -4.74
CA ARG A 271 -3.28 3.41 -3.69
C ARG A 271 -3.97 3.04 -2.39
N HIS A 272 -3.19 2.75 -1.36
CA HIS A 272 -3.69 2.39 -0.03
C HIS A 272 -3.27 3.41 1.02
N PHE A 273 -4.15 3.63 1.99
CA PHE A 273 -3.79 4.33 3.22
C PHE A 273 -3.08 3.35 4.15
N ALA A 274 -1.82 3.61 4.49
CA ALA A 274 -0.96 2.62 5.13
C ALA A 274 -1.51 2.16 6.49
N ALA A 275 -2.02 3.08 7.31
CA ALA A 275 -2.67 2.73 8.57
C ALA A 275 -3.91 1.85 8.38
N ASP A 276 -4.67 1.98 7.28
CA ASP A 276 -5.79 1.07 6.99
C ASP A 276 -5.32 -0.34 6.63
N VAL A 277 -4.12 -0.49 6.08
CA VAL A 277 -3.56 -1.81 5.74
C VAL A 277 -2.91 -2.45 6.97
N TYR A 278 -1.98 -1.75 7.62
CA TYR A 278 -1.22 -2.25 8.76
C TYR A 278 -2.01 -2.21 10.08
N LYS A 279 -3.13 -1.48 10.12
CA LYS A 279 -4.00 -1.30 11.28
C LYS A 279 -3.31 -0.61 12.47
N ASN A 280 -2.21 0.08 12.23
CA ASN A 280 -1.48 0.83 13.26
C ASN A 280 -2.09 2.21 13.43
N VAL A 281 -2.49 2.57 14.66
CA VAL A 281 -3.20 3.83 14.92
C VAL A 281 -2.30 4.80 15.68
N ILE A 282 -1.79 4.39 16.84
CA ILE A 282 -0.90 5.21 17.68
C ILE A 282 0.39 4.42 17.92
N SER A 283 1.51 4.90 17.40
CA SER A 283 2.82 4.32 17.62
C SER A 283 3.48 4.86 18.88
N LEU A 284 4.10 3.96 19.65
CA LEU A 284 4.99 4.30 20.74
C LEU A 284 6.44 4.41 20.26
N THR A 285 6.79 3.74 19.16
CA THR A 285 8.13 3.73 18.60
C THR A 285 8.25 4.61 17.37
N TRP A 286 9.47 5.05 17.13
CA TRP A 286 9.76 6.05 16.13
C TRP A 286 10.40 5.43 14.87
N ASN A 287 9.96 4.22 14.52
CA ASN A 287 10.40 3.59 13.28
C ASN A 287 9.43 3.98 12.16
N TRP A 288 10.00 4.34 11.00
CA TRP A 288 9.24 4.71 9.80
C TRP A 288 8.29 3.62 9.34
N SER A 289 8.54 2.37 9.73
CA SER A 289 7.75 1.21 9.36
C SER A 289 6.43 1.05 10.12
N VAL A 290 6.15 1.85 11.17
CA VAL A 290 4.89 1.68 11.90
C VAL A 290 3.69 2.27 11.13
N GLU A 291 3.89 3.22 10.22
CA GLU A 291 2.82 3.76 9.37
C GLU A 291 1.56 4.22 10.14
N SER A 292 1.75 4.72 11.37
CA SER A 292 0.66 5.12 12.28
C SER A 292 0.13 6.52 11.98
N ILE A 293 -1.04 6.83 12.51
CA ILE A 293 -1.68 8.16 12.40
C ILE A 293 -1.11 9.14 13.41
N VAL A 294 -0.71 8.62 14.58
CA VAL A 294 -0.16 9.38 15.70
C VAL A 294 1.10 8.69 16.19
N ALA A 295 2.14 9.45 16.53
CA ALA A 295 3.43 8.91 16.96
C ALA A 295 3.98 9.59 18.22
N CYS A 296 4.70 8.82 19.03
CA CYS A 296 5.39 9.32 20.22
C CYS A 296 6.58 10.25 19.84
N PRO A 297 6.71 11.45 20.42
CA PRO A 297 7.81 12.38 20.11
C PRO A 297 9.06 12.15 20.96
N LEU A 298 8.98 11.30 21.98
CA LEU A 298 10.03 11.15 22.97
C LEU A 298 11.29 10.52 22.36
N GLU A 299 12.47 10.95 22.79
CA GLU A 299 13.72 10.38 22.31
C GLU A 299 13.86 8.89 22.68
N GLU A 300 13.34 8.54 23.86
CA GLU A 300 13.29 7.17 24.36
C GLU A 300 12.48 6.24 23.43
N ALA A 301 11.59 6.77 22.59
CA ALA A 301 10.82 6.02 21.59
C ALA A 301 11.70 5.37 20.50
N GLN A 302 12.98 5.74 20.41
CA GLN A 302 13.97 5.08 19.56
C GLN A 302 14.32 3.67 20.05
N ASN A 303 14.08 3.37 21.34
CA ASN A 303 14.29 2.04 21.90
C ASN A 303 12.96 1.30 22.03
N GLU A 304 12.68 0.37 21.12
CA GLU A 304 11.44 -0.40 21.10
C GLU A 304 11.31 -1.44 22.23
N ASN A 305 12.39 -1.74 22.95
CA ASN A 305 12.43 -2.84 23.91
C ASN A 305 12.16 -2.44 25.37
N ILE A 306 11.95 -1.14 25.64
CA ILE A 306 11.84 -0.64 27.03
C ILE A 306 10.40 -0.43 27.49
N TRP A 307 9.40 -0.58 26.63
CA TRP A 307 8.03 -0.23 26.99
C TRP A 307 7.20 -1.44 27.42
N ALA A 308 6.39 -1.26 28.46
CA ALA A 308 5.48 -2.28 28.97
C ALA A 308 4.19 -1.66 29.54
N PRO A 309 3.12 -2.43 29.74
CA PRO A 309 1.99 -1.96 30.52
C PRO A 309 2.44 -1.65 31.96
N CYS A 310 2.01 -0.51 32.50
CA CYS A 310 2.20 -0.20 33.91
C CYS A 310 1.11 -0.90 34.73
N ALA A 311 1.48 -1.95 35.48
CA ALA A 311 0.52 -2.79 36.20
C ALA A 311 -0.28 -2.05 37.28
N ASP A 312 0.30 -0.99 37.87
CA ASP A 312 -0.33 -0.22 38.95
C ASP A 312 -1.43 0.72 38.45
N THR A 313 -1.34 1.13 37.18
CA THR A 313 -2.17 2.19 36.62
C THR A 313 -3.07 1.71 35.47
N CYS A 314 -2.67 0.63 34.78
CA CYS A 314 -3.42 0.04 33.69
C CYS A 314 -4.55 -0.86 34.22
N ALA A 315 -5.68 -0.88 33.52
CA ALA A 315 -6.73 -1.85 33.82
C ALA A 315 -6.29 -3.27 33.44
N LYS A 316 -7.04 -4.27 33.91
CA LYS A 316 -6.79 -5.66 33.51
C LYS A 316 -7.02 -5.84 31.99
N PRO A 317 -6.27 -6.71 31.31
CA PRO A 317 -6.56 -7.09 29.93
C PRO A 317 -8.03 -7.50 29.73
N GLY A 318 -8.59 -7.17 28.57
CA GLY A 318 -9.99 -7.36 28.21
C GLY A 318 -10.95 -6.29 28.74
N THR A 319 -10.49 -5.38 29.60
CA THR A 319 -11.31 -4.25 30.08
C THR A 319 -11.71 -3.37 28.90
N LYS A 320 -13.02 -3.11 28.76
CA LYS A 320 -13.54 -2.18 27.74
C LYS A 320 -13.19 -0.76 28.12
N VAL A 321 -12.71 0.01 27.13
CA VAL A 321 -12.28 1.38 27.32
C VAL A 321 -12.92 2.31 26.30
N ARG A 322 -12.97 3.58 26.66
CA ARG A 322 -13.14 4.71 25.73
C ARG A 322 -11.82 5.44 25.64
N VAL A 323 -11.38 5.70 24.43
CA VAL A 323 -10.17 6.46 24.15
C VAL A 323 -10.59 7.82 23.61
N PHE A 324 -10.06 8.88 24.22
CA PHE A 324 -10.28 10.26 23.77
C PHE A 324 -8.98 10.82 23.23
N ILE A 325 -9.05 11.51 22.10
CA ILE A 325 -7.91 12.24 21.54
C ILE A 325 -8.30 13.70 21.38
N ARG A 326 -7.51 14.59 21.99
CA ARG A 326 -7.72 16.05 22.01
C ARG A 326 -6.56 16.77 21.35
N LYS A 327 -6.79 17.97 20.86
CA LYS A 327 -5.73 18.89 20.41
C LYS A 327 -4.97 19.56 21.55
N GLU A 328 -5.69 19.84 22.65
CA GLU A 328 -5.16 20.53 23.83
C GLU A 328 -5.31 19.64 25.07
N PRO A 329 -4.42 19.76 26.06
CA PRO A 329 -4.53 19.01 27.31
C PRO A 329 -5.80 19.42 28.06
N ASN A 330 -6.35 18.49 28.84
CA ASN A 330 -7.46 18.78 29.75
C ASN A 330 -6.94 18.89 31.19
N GLU A 331 -6.79 20.12 31.69
CA GLU A 331 -6.26 20.38 33.03
C GLU A 331 -7.05 19.70 34.16
N LEU A 332 -8.37 19.54 34.00
CA LEU A 332 -9.21 18.89 35.01
C LEU A 332 -8.94 17.39 35.08
N TRP A 333 -8.60 16.77 33.94
CA TRP A 333 -8.24 15.35 33.87
C TRP A 333 -6.79 15.13 34.30
N ASP A 334 -5.90 16.05 33.97
CA ASP A 334 -4.45 15.91 34.19
C ASP A 334 -4.02 16.09 35.65
N LYS A 335 -4.79 16.86 36.45
CA LYS A 335 -4.56 16.99 37.89
C LYS A 335 -4.68 15.62 38.53
N ILE A 336 -3.59 14.95 38.88
CA ILE A 336 -3.64 13.69 39.63
C ILE A 336 -4.30 14.00 40.98
N GLY A 337 -5.37 13.26 41.29
CA GLY A 337 -6.17 13.48 42.49
C GLY A 337 -6.10 12.28 43.41
#